data_AF-A0A8E7U406-F1
#
_entry.id   AF-A0A8E7U406-F1
#
_cell.length_a   1.000
_cell.length_b   1.000
_cell.length_c   1.000
_cell.angle_alpha   90.00
_cell.angle_beta   90.00
_cell.angle_gamma   90.00
#
_symmetry.space_group_name_H-M   'P 1'
#
loop_
_entity.id
_entity.type
_entity.pdbx_description
1 polymer ?
#
loop_
_entity_poly.entity_id
_entity_poly.type
_entity_poly.pdbx_seq_one_letter_code
_entity_poly.pdbx_strand_id
1 'polypeptide(L)'
;MWIILALALLTLQFNRKISILLLLTAATWGKINNILDWQAFGFCVAVGIALFLQLRVTSSRYFRYITEGVLVLCAVALTLHLIPGFHNPKILDAISVGSQSVPYTMYYNFDKALTPFLLIMCIRSLFSDGLQHKVTLWKWGLLCLSIPLLLLVAVFLGGLKPELHFPSWLPQFVFANIFFVSLAEEALFRGYIQQRLSMLVHPVLAMVIAAVIFGAFHYTGGILLAVFAALAGVIYGIAWMWSRRLWVAVLFHFGLNICHLLFFTYPMLHVSRVITP
;
A
#
# COMPACT_ATOMS: atom_id res chain seq x y z
N MET A 1 15.48 -7.43 -11.29
CA MET A 1 14.94 -6.08 -10.97
C MET A 1 14.08 -6.05 -9.71
N TRP A 2 13.06 -6.92 -9.57
CA TRP A 2 12.09 -6.81 -8.47
C TRP A 2 12.70 -6.94 -7.08
N ILE A 3 13.63 -7.90 -6.88
CA ILE A 3 14.39 -8.02 -5.62
C ILE A 3 15.18 -6.74 -5.33
N ILE A 4 15.81 -6.15 -6.35
CA ILE A 4 16.57 -4.90 -6.21
C ILE A 4 15.63 -3.75 -5.80
N LEU A 5 14.44 -3.67 -6.39
CA LEU A 5 13.42 -2.68 -6.01
C LEU A 5 12.91 -2.87 -4.58
N ALA A 6 12.67 -4.12 -4.16
CA ALA A 6 12.30 -4.44 -2.78
C ALA A 6 13.42 -4.09 -1.79
N LEU A 7 14.70 -4.35 -2.14
CA LEU A 7 15.84 -3.92 -1.34
C LEU A 7 15.97 -2.40 -1.28
N ALA A 8 15.67 -1.70 -2.39
CA ALA A 8 15.62 -0.24 -2.40
C ALA A 8 14.58 0.28 -1.40
N LEU A 9 13.37 -0.30 -1.39
CA LEU A 9 12.31 0.02 -0.44
C LEU A 9 12.67 -0.31 1.01
N LEU A 10 13.25 -1.49 1.25
CA LEU A 10 13.66 -1.93 2.59
C LEU A 10 14.72 -1.01 3.19
N THR A 11 15.72 -0.65 2.38
CA THR A 11 16.84 0.20 2.80
C THR A 11 16.47 1.69 2.88
N LEU A 12 15.32 2.10 2.33
CA LEU A 12 14.88 3.50 2.31
C LEU A 12 14.83 4.14 3.70
N GLN A 13 14.41 3.38 4.72
CA GLN A 13 14.34 3.84 6.10
C GLN A 13 15.73 3.97 6.77
N PHE A 14 16.72 3.17 6.34
CA PHE A 14 18.02 3.02 7.02
C PHE A 14 19.14 3.81 6.33
N ASN A 15 19.19 3.75 5.01
CA ASN A 15 20.23 4.39 4.20
C ASN A 15 19.67 4.84 2.85
N ARG A 16 19.30 6.12 2.78
CA ARG A 16 18.71 6.73 1.58
C ARG A 16 19.64 6.71 0.37
N LYS A 17 20.96 6.79 0.55
CA LYS A 17 21.92 6.75 -0.56
C LYS A 17 21.94 5.38 -1.22
N ILE A 18 22.04 4.32 -0.42
CA ILE A 18 21.97 2.93 -0.90
C ILE A 18 20.61 2.68 -1.56
N SER A 19 19.53 3.10 -0.92
CA SER A 19 18.17 2.97 -1.44
C SER A 19 17.99 3.63 -2.81
N ILE A 20 18.47 4.86 -3.00
CA ILE A 20 18.42 5.56 -4.30
C ILE A 20 19.28 4.84 -5.34
N LEU A 21 20.49 4.38 -4.98
CA LEU A 21 21.33 3.62 -5.91
C LEU A 21 20.62 2.36 -6.39
N LEU A 22 20.04 1.58 -5.47
CA LEU A 22 19.27 0.38 -5.80
C LEU A 22 18.04 0.71 -6.64
N LEU A 23 17.33 1.80 -6.35
CA LEU A 23 16.19 2.26 -7.15
C LEU A 23 16.62 2.59 -8.58
N LEU A 24 17.71 3.33 -8.76
CA LEU A 24 18.25 3.65 -10.09
C LEU A 24 18.65 2.37 -10.83
N THR A 25 19.32 1.43 -10.17
CA THR A 25 19.63 0.12 -10.75
C THR A 25 18.37 -0.63 -11.17
N ALA A 26 17.34 -0.67 -10.32
CA ALA A 26 16.07 -1.31 -10.62
C ALA A 26 15.34 -0.64 -11.79
N ALA A 27 15.36 0.70 -11.87
CA ALA A 27 14.76 1.47 -12.95
C ALA A 27 15.49 1.27 -14.28
N THR A 28 16.83 1.26 -14.29
CA THR A 28 17.63 0.92 -15.49
C THR A 28 17.29 -0.47 -15.99
N TRP A 29 17.21 -1.45 -15.08
CA TRP A 29 16.80 -2.81 -15.44
C TRP A 29 15.36 -2.86 -15.94
N GLY A 30 14.45 -2.11 -15.32
CA GLY A 30 13.06 -1.99 -15.76
C GLY A 30 12.93 -1.40 -17.15
N LYS A 31 13.76 -0.40 -17.51
CA LYS A 31 13.83 0.14 -18.87
C LYS A 31 14.32 -0.90 -19.88
N ILE A 32 15.38 -1.66 -19.54
CA ILE A 32 15.90 -2.74 -20.40
C ILE A 32 14.85 -3.82 -20.66
N ASN A 33 14.01 -4.12 -19.66
CA ASN A 33 12.95 -5.14 -19.74
C ASN A 33 11.58 -4.57 -20.17
N ASN A 34 11.52 -3.34 -20.69
CA ASN A 34 10.28 -2.66 -21.12
C ASN A 34 9.21 -2.50 -20.03
N ILE A 35 9.57 -2.57 -18.75
CA ILE A 35 8.67 -2.27 -17.63
C ILE A 35 8.46 -0.75 -17.50
N LEU A 36 9.50 0.04 -17.79
CA LEU A 36 9.44 1.50 -17.85
C LEU A 36 9.76 1.94 -19.27
N ASP A 37 8.90 2.76 -19.87
CA ASP A 37 9.21 3.43 -21.13
C ASP A 37 9.73 4.86 -20.91
N TRP A 38 9.80 5.64 -22.00
CA TRP A 38 10.29 7.01 -21.97
C TRP A 38 9.37 7.99 -21.23
N GLN A 39 8.06 7.72 -21.18
CA GLN A 39 7.08 8.54 -20.45
C GLN A 39 7.28 8.38 -18.93
N ALA A 40 7.43 7.14 -18.45
CA ALA A 40 7.74 6.87 -17.05
C ALA A 40 9.09 7.48 -16.62
N PHE A 41 10.12 7.38 -17.48
CA PHE A 41 11.42 8.00 -17.20
C PHE A 41 11.32 9.53 -17.17
N GLY A 42 10.63 10.13 -18.14
CA GLY A 42 10.39 11.58 -18.19
C GLY A 42 9.66 12.09 -16.95
N PHE A 43 8.66 11.34 -16.47
CA PHE A 43 7.98 11.62 -15.20
C PHE A 43 8.94 11.62 -14.01
N CYS A 44 9.75 10.57 -13.84
CA CYS A 44 10.71 10.47 -12.73
C CYS A 44 11.75 11.61 -12.76
N VAL A 45 12.24 11.97 -13.95
CA VAL A 45 13.17 13.08 -14.13
C VAL A 45 12.52 14.42 -13.80
N ALA A 46 11.29 14.66 -14.27
CA ALA A 46 10.56 15.90 -13.98
C ALA A 46 10.33 16.09 -12.48
N VAL A 47 9.93 15.02 -11.78
CA VAL A 47 9.79 15.03 -10.32
C VAL A 47 11.13 15.31 -9.63
N GLY A 48 12.21 14.67 -10.07
CA GLY A 48 13.56 14.92 -9.54
C GLY A 48 14.05 16.36 -9.73
N ILE A 49 13.84 16.94 -10.91
CA ILE A 49 14.20 18.34 -11.22
C ILE A 49 13.39 19.31 -10.36
N ALA A 50 12.07 19.12 -10.28
CA ALA A 50 11.19 19.99 -9.47
C ALA A 50 11.67 20.04 -8.00
N LEU A 51 12.12 18.91 -7.46
CA LEU A 51 12.60 18.80 -6.09
C LEU A 51 13.98 19.41 -5.91
N PHE A 52 14.89 19.20 -6.86
CA PHE A 52 16.19 19.85 -6.85
C PHE A 52 16.06 21.38 -6.85
N LEU A 53 15.20 21.92 -7.72
CA LEU A 53 14.93 23.35 -7.80
C LEU A 53 14.32 23.87 -6.49
N GLN A 54 13.36 23.16 -5.91
CA GLN A 54 12.77 23.53 -4.63
C GLN A 54 13.82 23.68 -3.52
N LEU A 55 14.72 22.69 -3.38
CA LEU A 55 15.76 22.67 -2.34
C LEU A 55 16.85 23.74 -2.53
N ARG A 56 17.09 24.17 -3.78
CA ARG A 56 18.17 25.12 -4.12
C ARG A 56 17.72 26.57 -4.25
N VAL A 57 16.50 26.79 -4.75
CA VAL A 57 16.06 28.11 -5.21
C VAL A 57 15.12 28.78 -4.21
N THR A 58 14.33 28.01 -3.44
CA THR A 58 13.19 28.57 -2.72
C THR A 58 13.28 28.35 -1.21
N SER A 59 13.31 29.44 -0.44
CA SER A 59 13.09 29.40 1.02
C SER A 59 11.60 29.56 1.40
N SER A 60 10.75 29.90 0.41
CA SER A 60 9.34 30.23 0.64
C SER A 60 8.51 29.03 1.12
N ARG A 61 7.78 29.23 2.23
CA ARG A 61 6.82 28.26 2.77
C ARG A 61 5.69 27.94 1.79
N TYR A 62 5.26 28.91 0.98
CA TYR A 62 4.17 28.72 0.02
C TYR A 62 4.55 27.72 -1.07
N PHE A 63 5.73 27.88 -1.66
CA PHE A 63 6.25 26.97 -2.67
C PHE A 63 6.46 25.56 -2.09
N ARG A 64 6.82 25.46 -0.80
CA ARG A 64 6.91 24.17 -0.11
C ARG A 64 5.61 23.40 -0.08
N TYR A 65 4.50 24.05 0.28
CA TYR A 65 3.18 23.42 0.30
C TYR A 65 2.69 23.04 -1.10
N ILE A 66 2.96 23.88 -2.11
CA ILE A 66 2.62 23.54 -3.50
C ILE A 66 3.35 22.29 -3.94
N THR A 67 4.68 22.24 -3.78
CA THR A 67 5.45 21.05 -4.19
C THR A 67 5.01 19.81 -3.42
N GLU A 68 4.75 19.93 -2.12
CA GLU A 68 4.21 18.83 -1.33
C GLU A 68 2.87 18.33 -1.91
N GLY A 69 1.93 19.25 -2.21
CA GLY A 69 0.66 18.91 -2.86
C GLY A 69 0.85 18.18 -4.20
N VAL A 70 1.76 18.67 -5.05
CA VAL A 70 2.09 18.01 -6.33
C VAL A 70 2.65 16.60 -6.12
N LEU A 71 3.58 16.42 -5.19
CA LEU A 71 4.15 15.09 -4.90
C LEU A 71 3.10 14.11 -4.39
N VAL A 72 2.16 14.57 -3.58
CA VAL A 72 1.06 13.73 -3.08
C VAL A 72 0.11 13.36 -4.20
N LEU A 73 -0.22 14.30 -5.10
CA LEU A 73 -1.01 14.00 -6.30
C LEU A 73 -0.29 12.98 -7.19
N CYS A 74 1.03 13.10 -7.35
CA CYS A 74 1.85 12.11 -8.05
C CYS A 74 1.82 10.74 -7.36
N ALA A 75 1.93 10.69 -6.02
CA ALA A 75 1.84 9.45 -5.25
C ALA A 75 0.48 8.76 -5.41
N VAL A 76 -0.61 9.54 -5.39
CA VAL A 76 -1.97 9.04 -5.66
C VAL A 76 -2.09 8.53 -7.09
N ALA A 77 -1.59 9.28 -8.08
CA ALA A 77 -1.62 8.88 -9.49
C ALA A 77 -0.82 7.59 -9.74
N LEU A 78 0.34 7.41 -9.11
CA LEU A 78 1.12 6.16 -9.16
C LEU A 78 0.37 4.99 -8.51
N THR A 79 -0.27 5.22 -7.36
CA THR A 79 -1.05 4.21 -6.64
C THR A 79 -2.26 3.75 -7.45
N LEU A 80 -2.86 4.65 -8.22
CA LEU A 80 -4.00 4.39 -9.10
C LEU A 80 -3.62 4.03 -10.54
N HIS A 81 -2.33 3.84 -10.84
CA HIS A 81 -1.83 3.50 -12.19
C HIS A 81 -2.22 4.51 -13.29
N LEU A 82 -2.37 5.80 -12.93
CA LEU A 82 -2.78 6.86 -13.85
C LEU A 82 -1.63 7.48 -14.65
N ILE A 83 -0.39 7.22 -14.25
CA ILE A 83 0.79 7.75 -14.94
C ILE A 83 1.18 6.79 -16.07
N PRO A 84 1.26 7.26 -17.32
CA PRO A 84 1.56 6.39 -18.44
C PRO A 84 3.05 5.97 -18.44
N GLY A 85 3.32 4.88 -19.14
CA GLY A 85 4.66 4.37 -19.36
C GLY A 85 5.17 3.33 -18.37
N PHE A 86 4.34 2.92 -17.42
CA PHE A 86 4.58 1.78 -16.54
C PHE A 86 3.83 0.55 -17.07
N HIS A 87 4.59 -0.42 -17.58
CA HIS A 87 4.08 -1.67 -18.15
C HIS A 87 4.22 -2.80 -17.11
N ASN A 88 3.38 -2.77 -16.09
CA ASN A 88 3.44 -3.70 -14.97
C ASN A 88 3.06 -5.14 -15.41
N PRO A 89 3.92 -6.15 -15.21
CA PRO A 89 3.64 -7.50 -15.70
C PRO A 89 2.66 -8.22 -14.79
N LYS A 90 1.79 -9.02 -15.40
CA LYS A 90 1.00 -10.05 -14.71
C LYS A 90 1.92 -11.19 -14.29
N ILE A 91 1.99 -11.46 -13.00
CA ILE A 91 2.71 -12.60 -12.43
C ILE A 91 1.77 -13.80 -12.30
N LEU A 92 0.50 -13.55 -12.01
CA LEU A 92 -0.58 -14.53 -12.05
C LEU A 92 -1.68 -13.95 -12.92
N ASP A 93 -2.22 -14.75 -13.85
CA ASP A 93 -3.24 -14.30 -14.79
C ASP A 93 -4.47 -15.19 -14.69
N ALA A 94 -5.57 -14.62 -14.18
CA ALA A 94 -6.87 -15.26 -14.05
C ALA A 94 -6.83 -16.71 -13.49
N ILE A 95 -5.97 -16.96 -12.50
CA ILE A 95 -5.85 -18.29 -11.90
C ILE A 95 -7.02 -18.58 -10.98
N SER A 96 -7.45 -19.84 -10.90
CA SER A 96 -8.39 -20.27 -9.87
C SER A 96 -7.64 -20.59 -8.58
N VAL A 97 -7.94 -19.86 -7.50
CA VAL A 97 -7.34 -20.09 -6.17
C VAL A 97 -8.07 -21.22 -5.45
N GLY A 98 -9.39 -21.28 -5.63
CA GLY A 98 -10.30 -22.25 -5.02
C GLY A 98 -11.60 -22.36 -5.82
N SER A 99 -12.37 -23.40 -5.55
CA SER A 99 -13.63 -23.73 -6.25
C SER A 99 -14.73 -22.68 -6.08
N GLN A 100 -14.72 -21.94 -4.98
CA GLN A 100 -15.70 -20.91 -4.66
C GLN A 100 -15.17 -19.49 -4.90
N SER A 101 -13.94 -19.37 -5.40
CA SER A 101 -13.24 -18.10 -5.58
C SER A 101 -13.37 -17.58 -7.00
N VAL A 102 -13.47 -16.26 -7.17
CA VAL A 102 -13.34 -15.64 -8.50
C VAL A 102 -11.88 -15.74 -9.01
N PRO A 103 -11.63 -15.72 -10.33
CA PRO A 103 -10.27 -15.75 -10.86
C PRO A 103 -9.39 -14.63 -10.32
N TYR A 104 -8.19 -14.97 -9.85
CA TYR A 104 -7.22 -14.04 -9.29
C TYR A 104 -6.16 -13.64 -10.31
N THR A 105 -5.90 -12.33 -10.42
CA THR A 105 -4.79 -11.78 -11.21
C THR A 105 -3.91 -10.95 -10.30
N MET A 106 -2.60 -11.14 -10.38
CA MET A 106 -1.61 -10.43 -9.57
C MET A 106 -0.56 -9.78 -10.46
N TYR A 107 -0.24 -8.53 -10.18
CA TYR A 107 0.77 -7.76 -10.89
C TYR A 107 1.95 -7.44 -9.98
N TYR A 108 3.14 -7.30 -10.57
CA TYR A 108 4.24 -6.60 -9.91
C TYR A 108 4.24 -5.15 -10.37
N ASN A 109 3.78 -4.25 -9.50
CA ASN A 109 3.53 -2.86 -9.83
C ASN A 109 4.74 -1.98 -9.51
N PHE A 110 5.48 -1.56 -10.54
CA PHE A 110 6.67 -0.72 -10.37
C PHE A 110 6.29 0.71 -9.97
N ASP A 111 5.29 1.29 -10.62
CA ASP A 111 4.75 2.63 -10.31
C ASP A 111 4.30 2.75 -8.85
N LYS A 112 3.44 1.84 -8.39
CA LYS A 112 2.94 1.86 -7.02
C LYS A 112 4.08 1.76 -6.00
N ALA A 113 5.10 0.96 -6.30
CA ALA A 113 6.31 0.84 -5.50
C ALA A 113 7.15 2.14 -5.41
N LEU A 114 6.94 3.13 -6.28
CA LEU A 114 7.59 4.45 -6.17
C LEU A 114 6.97 5.34 -5.10
N THR A 115 5.76 5.04 -4.62
CA THR A 115 5.00 5.86 -3.67
C THR A 115 5.79 6.21 -2.40
N PRO A 116 6.44 5.26 -1.68
CA PRO A 116 7.21 5.60 -0.48
C PRO A 116 8.41 6.53 -0.76
N PHE A 117 9.02 6.43 -1.95
CA PHE A 117 10.14 7.29 -2.35
C PHE A 117 9.69 8.74 -2.57
N LEU A 118 8.49 8.97 -3.10
CA LEU A 118 7.95 10.33 -3.22
C LEU A 118 7.56 10.88 -1.84
N LEU A 119 6.87 10.08 -1.03
CA LEU A 119 6.29 10.55 0.22
C LEU A 119 7.34 10.83 1.31
N ILE A 120 8.49 10.14 1.30
CA ILE A 120 9.58 10.44 2.25
C ILE A 120 10.20 11.82 2.00
N MET A 121 10.04 12.37 0.79
CA MET A 121 10.44 13.74 0.46
C MET A 121 9.47 14.76 1.04
N CYS A 122 8.20 14.38 1.20
CA CYS A 122 7.17 15.19 1.83
C CYS A 122 7.27 15.17 3.36
N ILE A 123 7.55 14.00 3.95
CA ILE A 123 7.59 13.83 5.40
C ILE A 123 8.78 12.95 5.82
N ARG A 124 9.75 13.55 6.53
CA ARG A 124 11.01 12.86 6.89
C ARG A 124 10.79 11.66 7.81
N SER A 125 9.74 11.71 8.63
CA SER A 125 9.34 10.68 9.58
C SER A 125 8.35 9.65 9.00
N LEU A 126 8.26 9.53 7.67
CA LEU A 126 7.37 8.59 6.97
C LEU A 126 7.39 7.18 7.58
N PHE A 127 8.60 6.66 7.87
CA PHE A 127 8.78 5.31 8.41
C PHE A 127 8.65 5.23 9.92
N SER A 128 9.07 6.28 10.63
CA SER A 128 9.01 6.38 12.09
C SER A 128 9.34 7.80 12.53
N ASP A 129 8.68 8.29 13.58
CA ASP A 129 9.04 9.53 14.28
C ASP A 129 9.73 9.28 15.64
N GLY A 130 9.87 8.02 16.05
CA GLY A 130 10.49 7.63 17.31
C GLY A 130 9.62 7.83 18.56
N LEU A 131 8.42 8.42 18.46
CA LEU A 131 7.55 8.79 19.57
C LEU A 131 6.61 7.66 20.01
N GLN A 132 7.16 6.47 20.20
CA GLN A 132 6.38 5.25 20.45
C GLN A 132 5.55 5.36 21.74
N HIS A 133 4.29 4.89 21.69
CA HIS A 133 3.46 4.78 22.89
C HIS A 133 3.66 3.42 23.55
N LYS A 134 3.76 3.39 24.88
CA LYS A 134 3.75 2.14 25.64
C LYS A 134 2.36 1.54 25.61
N VAL A 135 2.21 0.43 24.87
CA VAL A 135 0.96 -0.33 24.76
C VAL A 135 1.19 -1.73 25.31
N THR A 136 0.25 -2.19 26.13
CA THR A 136 0.31 -3.51 26.77
C THR A 136 0.14 -4.64 25.75
N LEU A 137 0.76 -5.79 26.02
CA LEU A 137 0.73 -6.95 25.12
C LEU A 137 -0.70 -7.44 24.82
N TRP A 138 -1.61 -7.39 25.80
CA TRP A 138 -3.00 -7.82 25.58
C TRP A 138 -3.74 -6.94 24.57
N LYS A 139 -3.46 -5.64 24.50
CA LYS A 139 -4.06 -4.74 23.49
C LYS A 139 -3.58 -5.09 22.09
N TRP A 140 -2.30 -5.43 21.95
CA TRP A 140 -1.76 -5.98 20.70
C TRP A 140 -2.42 -7.31 20.35
N GLY A 141 -2.63 -8.20 21.34
CA GLY A 141 -3.36 -9.45 21.16
C GLY A 141 -4.78 -9.23 20.63
N LEU A 142 -5.53 -8.27 21.18
CA LEU A 142 -6.85 -7.90 20.68
C LEU A 142 -6.81 -7.32 19.26
N LEU A 143 -5.81 -6.49 18.94
CA LEU A 143 -5.66 -5.95 17.60
C LEU A 143 -5.35 -7.07 16.59
N CYS A 144 -4.49 -8.03 16.94
CA CYS A 144 -4.24 -9.20 16.10
C CYS A 144 -5.51 -10.05 15.92
N LEU A 145 -6.29 -10.26 16.98
CA LEU A 145 -7.55 -11.01 16.93
C LEU A 145 -8.62 -10.30 16.06
N SER A 146 -8.55 -8.97 15.93
CA SER A 146 -9.49 -8.22 15.10
C SER A 146 -9.42 -8.56 13.60
N ILE A 147 -8.26 -9.06 13.11
CA ILE A 147 -8.09 -9.48 11.71
C ILE A 147 -9.01 -10.68 11.36
N PRO A 148 -8.88 -11.86 11.99
CA PRO A 148 -9.75 -12.98 11.69
C PRO A 148 -11.22 -12.67 12.01
N LEU A 149 -11.51 -11.88 13.05
CA LEU A 149 -12.88 -11.45 13.34
C LEU A 149 -13.48 -10.62 12.20
N LEU A 150 -12.72 -9.67 11.62
CA LEU A 150 -13.19 -8.88 10.48
C LEU A 150 -13.50 -9.75 9.26
N LEU A 151 -12.65 -10.75 8.98
CA LEU A 151 -12.87 -11.71 7.90
C LEU A 151 -14.10 -12.61 8.15
N LEU A 152 -14.34 -13.01 9.41
CA LEU A 152 -15.55 -13.74 9.80
C LEU A 152 -16.82 -12.90 9.68
N VAL A 153 -16.76 -11.59 9.93
CA VAL A 153 -17.88 -10.69 9.66
C VAL A 153 -18.19 -10.66 8.15
N ALA A 154 -17.17 -10.67 7.29
CA ALA A 154 -17.38 -10.78 5.84
C ALA A 154 -18.02 -12.12 5.43
N VAL A 155 -17.69 -13.21 6.12
CA VAL A 155 -18.39 -14.49 5.94
C VAL A 155 -19.86 -14.38 6.34
N PHE A 156 -20.15 -13.81 7.52
CA PHE A 156 -21.51 -13.65 8.01
C PHE A 156 -22.38 -12.78 7.08
N LEU A 157 -21.80 -11.73 6.51
CA LEU A 157 -22.47 -10.87 5.53
C LEU A 157 -22.52 -11.45 4.10
N GLY A 158 -22.00 -12.67 3.89
CA GLY A 158 -22.04 -13.37 2.61
C GLY A 158 -21.04 -12.86 1.56
N GLY A 159 -20.06 -12.03 1.95
CA GLY A 159 -19.01 -11.54 1.06
C GLY A 159 -17.85 -12.52 0.86
N LEU A 160 -17.61 -13.41 1.83
CA LEU A 160 -16.57 -14.44 1.80
C LEU A 160 -17.14 -15.80 2.23
N LYS A 161 -16.41 -16.87 1.95
CA LYS A 161 -16.59 -18.19 2.59
C LYS A 161 -15.25 -18.73 3.08
N PRO A 162 -15.21 -19.55 4.14
CA PRO A 162 -14.00 -20.29 4.50
C PRO A 162 -13.58 -21.20 3.34
N GLU A 163 -12.34 -21.08 2.91
CA GLU A 163 -11.74 -21.89 1.84
C GLU A 163 -10.23 -21.97 2.09
N LEU A 164 -9.70 -23.18 2.30
CA LEU A 164 -8.28 -23.36 2.63
C LEU A 164 -7.42 -23.39 1.37
N HIS A 165 -6.37 -22.59 1.34
CA HIS A 165 -5.45 -22.50 0.21
C HIS A 165 -4.01 -22.67 0.66
N PHE A 166 -3.21 -23.38 -0.14
CA PHE A 166 -1.75 -23.42 0.00
C PHE A 166 -1.08 -23.39 -1.38
N PRO A 167 -1.17 -22.24 -2.09
CA PRO A 167 -0.71 -22.16 -3.46
C PRO A 167 0.82 -22.21 -3.56
N SER A 168 1.34 -22.86 -4.60
CA SER A 168 2.78 -22.91 -4.89
C SER A 168 3.39 -21.53 -5.17
N TRP A 169 2.57 -20.55 -5.55
CA TRP A 169 2.95 -19.16 -5.78
C TRP A 169 2.85 -18.26 -4.54
N LEU A 170 2.61 -18.82 -3.35
CA LEU A 170 2.56 -18.08 -2.09
C LEU A 170 3.81 -17.20 -1.86
N PRO A 171 5.06 -17.62 -2.14
CA PRO A 171 6.23 -16.75 -1.98
C PRO A 171 6.16 -15.47 -2.82
N GLN A 172 5.66 -15.56 -4.06
CA GLN A 172 5.48 -14.43 -4.97
C GLN A 172 4.42 -13.47 -4.42
N PHE A 173 3.32 -14.01 -3.88
CA PHE A 173 2.30 -13.23 -3.21
C PHE A 173 2.85 -12.49 -1.99
N VAL A 174 3.55 -13.19 -1.10
CA VAL A 174 4.17 -12.60 0.10
C VAL A 174 5.11 -11.45 -0.27
N PHE A 175 5.98 -11.70 -1.24
CA PHE A 175 6.94 -10.71 -1.72
C PHE A 175 6.25 -9.47 -2.28
N ALA A 176 5.30 -9.64 -3.20
CA ALA A 176 4.57 -8.52 -3.80
C ALA A 176 3.70 -7.78 -2.78
N ASN A 177 3.02 -8.52 -1.91
CA ASN A 177 2.07 -7.94 -0.96
C ASN A 177 2.80 -7.06 0.05
N ILE A 178 3.96 -7.48 0.57
CA ILE A 178 4.74 -6.66 1.51
C ILE A 178 5.25 -5.39 0.82
N PHE A 179 5.95 -5.52 -0.32
CA PHE A 179 6.71 -4.40 -0.88
C PHE A 179 5.93 -3.53 -1.88
N PHE A 180 5.04 -4.11 -2.67
CA PHE A 180 4.38 -3.41 -3.78
C PHE A 180 2.90 -3.11 -3.52
N VAL A 181 2.31 -3.72 -2.49
CA VAL A 181 0.92 -3.45 -2.05
C VAL A 181 0.93 -2.75 -0.69
N SER A 182 1.16 -3.50 0.39
CA SER A 182 1.04 -3.03 1.77
C SER A 182 1.99 -1.88 2.05
N LEU A 183 3.29 -1.96 1.74
CA LEU A 183 4.21 -0.85 1.99
C LEU A 183 3.83 0.43 1.23
N ALA A 184 3.43 0.31 -0.03
CA ALA A 184 3.04 1.46 -0.85
C ALA A 184 1.76 2.13 -0.31
N GLU A 185 0.73 1.33 -0.01
CA GLU A 185 -0.52 1.83 0.54
C GLU A 185 -0.32 2.41 1.95
N GLU A 186 0.31 1.68 2.86
CA GLU A 186 0.54 2.18 4.21
C GLU A 186 1.41 3.45 4.21
N ALA A 187 2.37 3.60 3.28
CA ALA A 187 3.14 4.83 3.15
C ALA A 187 2.23 6.04 2.83
N LEU A 188 1.27 5.87 1.92
CA LEU A 188 0.30 6.91 1.57
C LEU A 188 -0.67 7.17 2.72
N PHE A 189 -1.33 6.15 3.22
CA PHE A 189 -2.44 6.34 4.16
C PHE A 189 -1.97 6.59 5.59
N ARG A 190 -0.94 5.89 6.06
CA ARG A 190 -0.50 5.93 7.48
C ARG A 190 0.68 6.87 7.62
N GLY A 191 1.71 6.63 6.81
CA GLY A 191 2.94 7.44 6.80
C GLY A 191 2.71 8.90 6.40
N TYR A 192 1.78 9.17 5.47
CA TYR A 192 1.51 10.52 5.01
C TYR A 192 0.15 11.07 5.48
N ILE A 193 -0.99 10.54 5.00
CA ILE A 193 -2.32 11.13 5.23
C ILE A 193 -2.67 11.18 6.72
N GLN A 194 -2.69 10.03 7.40
CA GLN A 194 -3.02 9.96 8.83
C GLN A 194 -2.02 10.78 9.67
N GLN A 195 -0.73 10.75 9.32
CA GLN A 195 0.29 11.52 10.02
C GLN A 195 0.11 13.03 9.88
N ARG A 196 -0.12 13.51 8.66
CA ARG A 196 -0.35 14.93 8.38
C ARG A 196 -1.62 15.43 9.06
N LEU A 197 -2.70 14.67 8.98
CA LEU A 197 -3.95 14.99 9.66
C LEU A 197 -3.81 15.00 11.18
N SER A 198 -3.01 14.11 11.77
CA SER A 198 -2.78 14.09 13.22
C SER A 198 -2.05 15.34 13.75
N MET A 199 -1.44 16.13 12.87
CA MET A 199 -0.87 17.45 13.24
C MET A 199 -1.90 18.58 13.19
N LEU A 200 -3.09 18.34 12.60
CA LEU A 200 -4.13 19.35 12.38
C LEU A 200 -5.38 19.09 13.23
N VAL A 201 -5.71 17.81 13.46
CA VAL A 201 -6.89 17.37 14.21
C VAL A 201 -6.52 16.28 15.21
N HIS A 202 -7.48 15.89 16.07
CA HIS A 202 -7.27 14.82 17.04
C HIS A 202 -6.82 13.51 16.35
N PRO A 203 -5.80 12.79 16.86
CA PRO A 203 -5.23 11.62 16.19
C PRO A 203 -6.23 10.51 15.83
N VAL A 204 -7.26 10.31 16.67
CA VAL A 204 -8.34 9.34 16.38
C VAL A 204 -9.19 9.80 15.18
N LEU A 205 -9.50 11.09 15.07
CA LEU A 205 -10.24 11.63 13.93
C LEU A 205 -9.40 11.53 12.65
N ALA A 206 -8.11 11.84 12.72
CA ALA A 206 -7.17 11.66 11.61
C ALA A 206 -7.12 10.20 11.11
N MET A 207 -7.10 9.24 12.02
CA MET A 207 -7.17 7.81 11.72
C MET A 207 -8.49 7.43 11.02
N VAL A 208 -9.63 7.88 11.54
CA VAL A 208 -10.94 7.60 10.93
C VAL A 208 -11.02 8.17 9.52
N ILE A 209 -10.58 9.43 9.31
CA ILE A 209 -10.56 10.05 7.98
C ILE A 209 -9.66 9.25 7.03
N ALA A 210 -8.44 8.89 7.44
CA ALA A 210 -7.52 8.10 6.62
C ALA A 210 -8.10 6.71 6.27
N ALA A 211 -8.78 6.06 7.20
CA ALA A 211 -9.44 4.78 6.99
C ALA A 211 -10.62 4.89 5.98
N VAL A 212 -11.43 5.95 6.06
CA VAL A 212 -12.51 6.20 5.09
C VAL A 212 -11.94 6.43 3.68
N ILE A 213 -10.88 7.23 3.55
CA ILE A 213 -10.22 7.46 2.25
C ILE A 213 -9.63 6.15 1.72
N PHE A 214 -9.01 5.32 2.58
CA PHE A 214 -8.53 3.99 2.21
C PHE A 214 -9.66 3.10 1.68
N GLY A 215 -10.82 3.07 2.33
CA GLY A 215 -11.99 2.36 1.84
C GLY A 215 -12.49 2.87 0.48
N ALA A 216 -12.51 4.18 0.27
CA ALA A 216 -12.91 4.78 -1.01
C ALA A 216 -12.01 4.36 -2.18
N PHE A 217 -10.70 4.16 -1.95
CA PHE A 217 -9.77 3.65 -2.96
C PHE A 217 -10.09 2.20 -3.40
N HIS A 218 -10.88 1.47 -2.62
CA HIS A 218 -11.29 0.09 -2.91
C HIS A 218 -12.71 -0.01 -3.48
N TYR A 219 -13.37 1.11 -3.76
CA TYR A 219 -14.76 1.15 -4.24
C TYR A 219 -14.99 0.42 -5.57
N THR A 220 -13.97 0.29 -6.42
CA THR A 220 -14.07 -0.45 -7.69
C THR A 220 -14.37 -1.93 -7.51
N GLY A 221 -14.07 -2.51 -6.34
CA GLY A 221 -14.50 -3.86 -5.96
C GLY A 221 -15.87 -3.93 -5.27
N GLY A 222 -16.62 -2.83 -5.27
CA GLY A 222 -17.97 -2.73 -4.70
C GLY A 222 -18.02 -2.13 -3.30
N ILE A 223 -19.24 -1.73 -2.89
CA ILE A 223 -19.48 -1.05 -1.61
C ILE A 223 -19.08 -1.90 -0.40
N LEU A 224 -19.31 -3.21 -0.45
CA LEU A 224 -18.97 -4.12 0.62
C LEU A 224 -17.45 -4.16 0.83
N LEU A 225 -16.68 -4.26 -0.26
CA LEU A 225 -15.21 -4.21 -0.20
C LEU A 225 -14.72 -2.86 0.35
N ALA A 226 -15.31 -1.74 -0.08
CA ALA A 226 -14.94 -0.42 0.42
C ALA A 226 -15.14 -0.28 1.93
N VAL A 227 -16.26 -0.80 2.47
CA VAL A 227 -16.54 -0.81 3.91
C VAL A 227 -15.54 -1.69 4.65
N PHE A 228 -15.27 -2.91 4.17
CA PHE A 228 -14.29 -3.80 4.80
C PHE A 228 -12.87 -3.24 4.74
N ALA A 229 -12.48 -2.61 3.63
CA ALA A 229 -11.22 -1.92 3.49
C ALA A 229 -11.13 -0.76 4.50
N ALA A 230 -12.19 0.03 4.70
CA ALA A 230 -12.19 1.08 5.72
C ALA A 230 -12.03 0.50 7.14
N LEU A 231 -12.72 -0.58 7.49
CA LEU A 231 -12.58 -1.25 8.79
C LEU A 231 -11.18 -1.83 9.01
N ALA A 232 -10.64 -2.52 8.00
CA ALA A 232 -9.24 -2.95 7.98
C ALA A 232 -8.30 -1.76 8.15
N GLY A 233 -8.64 -0.64 7.51
CA GLY A 233 -7.87 0.57 7.58
C GLY A 233 -7.81 1.21 8.97
N VAL A 234 -8.84 1.01 9.80
CA VAL A 234 -8.83 1.36 11.23
C VAL A 234 -7.83 0.48 11.98
N ILE A 235 -7.81 -0.83 11.74
CA ILE A 235 -6.85 -1.77 12.37
C ILE A 235 -5.41 -1.31 12.10
N TYR A 236 -5.08 -1.03 10.84
CA TYR A 236 -3.74 -0.59 10.43
C TYR A 236 -3.41 0.78 11.01
N GLY A 237 -4.40 1.68 11.05
CA GLY A 237 -4.28 3.01 11.64
C GLY A 237 -4.01 2.99 13.14
N ILE A 238 -4.64 2.08 13.89
CA ILE A 238 -4.36 1.82 15.32
C ILE A 238 -2.93 1.27 15.48
N ALA A 239 -2.56 0.28 14.67
CA ALA A 239 -1.22 -0.31 14.70
C ALA A 239 -0.13 0.75 14.49
N TRP A 240 -0.35 1.66 13.53
CA TRP A 240 0.54 2.80 13.28
C TRP A 240 0.51 3.83 14.42
N MET A 241 -0.65 4.17 14.98
CA MET A 241 -0.75 5.12 16.10
C MET A 241 0.02 4.64 17.32
N TRP A 242 -0.12 3.37 17.68
CA TRP A 242 0.54 2.79 18.86
C TRP A 242 2.04 2.67 18.67
N SER A 243 2.47 2.13 17.52
CA SER A 243 3.88 1.86 17.26
C SER A 243 4.66 3.06 16.74
N ARG A 244 3.98 4.06 16.15
CA ARG A 244 4.55 5.11 15.30
C ARG A 244 5.49 4.58 14.21
N ARG A 245 5.34 3.33 13.79
CA ARG A 245 6.23 2.64 12.83
C ARG A 245 5.42 2.17 11.64
N LEU A 246 5.83 2.62 10.45
CA LEU A 246 5.16 2.24 9.21
C LEU A 246 5.16 0.73 8.99
N TRP A 247 6.28 0.06 9.24
CA TRP A 247 6.42 -1.39 9.07
C TRP A 247 5.46 -2.20 9.94
N VAL A 248 5.02 -1.69 11.09
CA VAL A 248 4.04 -2.39 11.91
C VAL A 248 2.68 -2.38 11.21
N ALA A 249 2.24 -1.25 10.67
CA ALA A 249 1.02 -1.17 9.86
C ALA A 249 1.10 -2.06 8.61
N VAL A 250 2.26 -2.08 7.94
CA VAL A 250 2.52 -2.96 6.78
C VAL A 250 2.33 -4.44 7.16
N LEU A 251 2.82 -4.86 8.33
CA LEU A 251 2.66 -6.24 8.79
C LEU A 251 1.21 -6.59 9.15
N PHE A 252 0.44 -5.66 9.72
CA PHE A 252 -0.99 -5.87 9.97
C PHE A 252 -1.79 -5.97 8.66
N HIS A 253 -1.48 -5.11 7.69
CA HIS A 253 -2.09 -5.16 6.36
C HIS A 253 -1.74 -6.46 5.63
N PHE A 254 -0.46 -6.78 5.54
CA PHE A 254 -0.01 -8.06 5.01
C PHE A 254 -0.65 -9.25 5.74
N GLY A 255 -0.73 -9.19 7.07
CA GLY A 255 -1.37 -10.20 7.92
C GLY A 255 -2.83 -10.45 7.56
N LEU A 256 -3.61 -9.38 7.33
CA LEU A 256 -4.98 -9.52 6.85
C LEU A 256 -5.02 -10.15 5.46
N ASN A 257 -4.18 -9.68 4.53
CA ASN A 257 -4.16 -10.18 3.15
C ASN A 257 -3.77 -11.65 3.07
N ILE A 258 -2.79 -12.11 3.87
CA ILE A 258 -2.39 -13.51 3.89
C ILE A 258 -3.42 -14.39 4.60
N CYS A 259 -4.05 -13.91 5.69
CA CYS A 259 -5.16 -14.63 6.32
C CYS A 259 -6.35 -14.78 5.37
N HIS A 260 -6.69 -13.72 4.65
CA HIS A 260 -7.73 -13.75 3.61
C HIS A 260 -7.39 -14.79 2.54
N LEU A 261 -6.18 -14.75 1.97
CA LEU A 261 -5.75 -15.71 0.95
C LEU A 261 -5.76 -17.16 1.45
N LEU A 262 -5.23 -17.44 2.65
CA LEU A 262 -5.00 -18.82 3.09
C LEU A 262 -6.26 -19.52 3.63
N PHE A 263 -7.22 -18.76 4.17
CA PHE A 263 -8.33 -19.34 4.94
C PHE A 263 -9.73 -19.03 4.39
N PHE A 264 -9.84 -18.14 3.39
CA PHE A 264 -11.11 -17.74 2.82
C PHE A 264 -11.05 -17.68 1.29
N THR A 265 -12.21 -17.64 0.65
CA THR A 265 -12.36 -17.38 -0.79
C THR A 265 -11.60 -16.12 -1.19
N TYR A 266 -10.79 -16.18 -2.24
CA TYR A 266 -9.86 -15.10 -2.59
C TYR A 266 -9.77 -14.89 -4.12
N PRO A 267 -9.80 -13.65 -4.63
CA PRO A 267 -9.88 -12.39 -3.87
C PRO A 267 -11.29 -12.07 -3.38
N MET A 268 -12.31 -12.76 -3.89
CA MET A 268 -13.71 -12.59 -3.52
C MET A 268 -14.47 -13.91 -3.74
N LEU A 269 -15.61 -14.06 -3.07
CA LEU A 269 -16.55 -15.15 -3.30
C LEU A 269 -17.16 -15.06 -4.70
N HIS A 270 -17.16 -16.17 -5.44
CA HIS A 270 -17.90 -16.32 -6.69
C HIS A 270 -19.40 -16.44 -6.39
N VAL A 271 -20.15 -15.38 -6.68
CA VAL A 271 -21.61 -15.40 -6.56
C VAL A 271 -22.22 -15.83 -7.90
N SER A 272 -22.60 -17.09 -8.00
CA SER A 272 -23.44 -17.57 -9.09
C SER A 272 -24.77 -16.82 -9.02
N ARG A 273 -25.09 -15.96 -10.01
CA ARG A 273 -26.44 -15.44 -10.13
C ARG A 273 -27.36 -16.62 -10.40
N VAL A 274 -28.16 -17.02 -9.42
CA VAL A 274 -29.33 -17.84 -9.66
C VAL A 274 -30.24 -16.99 -10.53
N ILE A 275 -30.31 -17.30 -11.82
CA ILE A 275 -31.38 -16.82 -12.68
C ILE A 275 -32.63 -17.52 -12.13
N THR A 276 -33.36 -16.83 -11.25
CA THR A 276 -34.71 -17.27 -10.91
C THR A 276 -35.54 -17.18 -12.19
N PRO A 277 -36.15 -18.29 -12.64
CA PRO A 277 -36.98 -18.30 -13.85
C PRO A 277 -38.19 -17.37 -13.74
#